data_AF-A0A484ZH78-F1
#
_entry.id   AF-A0A484ZH78-F1
#
_cell.length_a   1.000
_cell.length_b   1.000
_cell.length_c   1.000
_cell.angle_alpha   90.00
_cell.angle_beta   90.00
_cell.angle_gamma   90.00
#
_symmetry.space_group_name_H-M   'P 1'
#
loop_
_entity.id
_entity.type
_entity.pdbx_description
1 polymer ?
#
loop_
_entity_poly.entity_id
_entity_poly.type
_entity_poly.pdbx_seq_one_letter_code
_entity_poly.pdbx_strand_id
1 'polypeptide(L)'
;MASILIGSIGIYWSRRFLAHPKVFTVAAVIPMFPGVFAYKAMIAMVEISHLGYTTELFETMITYFLRASFIVGALSIGLSLPALWLYRRKPSV
;
A
#
# COMPACT_ATOMS: atom_id res chain seq x y z
N MET A 1 -8.02 -3.57 6.89
CA MET A 1 -9.45 -3.43 6.53
C MET A 1 -9.71 -2.24 5.62
N ALA A 2 -9.13 -1.06 5.86
CA ALA A 2 -9.30 0.12 5.00
C ALA A 2 -9.00 -0.14 3.50
N SER A 3 -7.95 -0.90 3.18
CA SER A 3 -7.59 -1.24 1.79
C SER A 3 -8.67 -2.04 1.05
N ILE A 4 -9.34 -2.96 1.73
CA ILE A 4 -10.44 -3.77 1.18
C ILE A 4 -11.68 -2.90 0.93
N LEU A 5 -11.99 -1.99 1.85
CA LEU A 5 -13.11 -1.04 1.70
C LEU A 5 -12.90 -0.13 0.50
N ILE A 6 -11.70 0.45 0.36
CA ILE A 6 -11.34 1.33 -0.75
C ILE A 6 -11.38 0.57 -2.09
N GLY A 7 -10.86 -0.67 -2.13
CA GLY A 7 -11.00 -1.54 -3.30
C GLY A 7 -12.46 -1.86 -3.64
N SER A 8 -13.30 -2.13 -2.65
CA SER A 8 -14.72 -2.44 -2.84
C SER A 8 -15.52 -1.23 -3.34
N ILE A 9 -15.27 -0.04 -2.78
CA ILE A 9 -15.87 1.23 -3.21
C ILE A 9 -15.42 1.57 -4.63
N GLY A 10 -14.13 1.43 -4.92
CA GLY A 10 -13.58 1.67 -6.27
C GLY A 10 -14.25 0.81 -7.33
N ILE A 11 -14.59 -0.44 -7.03
CA ILE A 11 -15.31 -1.33 -7.96
C ILE A 11 -16.80 -0.98 -8.05
N TYR A 12 -17.45 -0.59 -6.96
CA TYR A 12 -18.85 -0.12 -6.99
C TYR A 12 -19.00 1.13 -7.87
N TRP A 13 -18.10 2.10 -7.69
CA TRP A 13 -18.07 3.33 -8.49
C TRP A 13 -17.64 3.08 -9.93
N SER A 14 -16.68 2.18 -10.18
CA SER A 14 -16.31 1.75 -11.54
C SER A 14 -17.50 1.22 -12.34
N ARG A 15 -18.39 0.44 -11.70
CA ARG A 15 -19.63 -0.03 -12.36
C ARG A 15 -20.65 1.09 -12.60
N ARG A 16 -20.72 2.09 -11.72
CA ARG A 16 -21.65 3.23 -11.87
C ARG A 16 -21.21 4.21 -12.95
N PHE A 17 -19.89 4.40 -13.11
CA PHE A 17 -19.29 5.37 -14.02
C PHE A 17 -18.73 4.76 -15.32
N LEU A 18 -18.94 3.46 -15.59
CA LEU A 18 -18.49 2.73 -16.80
C LEU A 18 -16.96 2.77 -17.07
N ALA A 19 -16.17 3.31 -16.14
CA ALA A 19 -14.72 3.40 -16.26
C ALA A 19 -14.04 2.18 -15.65
N HIS A 20 -13.00 1.68 -16.33
CA HIS A 20 -12.33 0.43 -15.98
C HIS A 20 -11.81 0.46 -14.52
N PRO A 21 -12.06 -0.56 -13.68
CA PRO A 21 -11.77 -0.53 -12.23
C PRO A 21 -10.33 -0.13 -11.87
N LYS A 22 -9.39 -0.47 -12.75
CA LYS A 22 -7.96 -0.14 -12.65
C LYS A 22 -7.70 1.35 -12.46
N VAL A 23 -8.50 2.24 -13.08
CA VAL A 23 -8.28 3.70 -12.99
C VAL A 23 -8.59 4.24 -11.59
N PHE A 24 -9.65 3.71 -10.95
CA PHE A 24 -10.07 4.17 -9.62
C PHE A 24 -9.20 3.62 -8.50
N THR A 25 -8.79 2.35 -8.60
CA THR A 25 -7.95 1.73 -7.57
C THR A 25 -6.53 2.31 -7.56
N VAL A 26 -5.99 2.72 -8.72
CA VAL A 26 -4.66 3.37 -8.80
C VAL A 26 -4.68 4.75 -8.15
N ALA A 27 -5.69 5.58 -8.44
CA ALA A 27 -5.82 6.90 -7.84
C ALA A 27 -5.94 6.83 -6.30
N ALA A 28 -6.65 5.83 -5.79
CA ALA A 28 -6.82 5.64 -4.35
C ALA A 28 -5.55 5.14 -3.63
N VAL A 29 -4.62 4.48 -4.33
CA VAL A 29 -3.37 3.96 -3.75
C VAL A 29 -2.35 5.06 -3.45
N ILE A 30 -2.29 6.11 -4.27
CA ILE A 30 -1.28 7.16 -4.18
C ILE A 30 -1.18 7.76 -2.75
N PRO A 31 -2.28 8.22 -2.12
CA PRO A 31 -2.21 8.77 -0.75
C PRO A 31 -2.05 7.69 0.33
N MET A 32 -2.34 6.43 0.05
CA MET A 32 -2.23 5.34 1.04
C MET A 32 -0.80 4.80 1.17
N PHE A 33 0.09 5.12 0.23
CA PHE A 33 1.45 4.58 0.24
C PHE A 33 2.25 5.18 1.40
N PRO A 34 2.93 4.36 2.23
CA PRO A 34 3.59 4.80 3.46
C PRO A 34 4.97 5.47 3.19
N GLY A 35 5.01 6.44 2.28
CA GLY A 35 6.26 7.06 1.80
C GLY A 35 7.08 7.72 2.92
N VAL A 36 6.42 8.42 3.85
CA VAL A 36 7.09 9.07 4.99
C VAL A 36 7.76 8.04 5.92
N PHE A 37 7.12 6.89 6.16
CA PHE A 37 7.71 5.85 7.00
C PHE A 37 8.90 5.20 6.31
N ALA A 38 8.80 4.91 5.00
CA ALA A 38 9.91 4.39 4.22
C ALA A 38 11.10 5.36 4.20
N TYR A 39 10.84 6.66 4.03
CA TYR A 39 11.87 7.70 4.02
C TYR A 39 12.57 7.84 5.38
N LYS A 40 11.82 7.80 6.49
CA LYS A 40 12.41 7.80 7.84
C LYS A 40 13.31 6.59 8.10
N ALA A 41 12.88 5.40 7.65
CA ALA A 41 13.71 4.20 7.76
C ALA A 41 15.00 4.31 6.92
N MET A 42 14.90 4.90 5.72
CA MET A 42 16.06 5.15 4.85
C MET A 42 17.04 6.14 5.48
N ILE A 43 16.57 7.27 6.02
CA ILE A 43 17.45 8.22 6.72
C ILE A 43 18.14 7.55 7.89
N ALA A 44 17.40 6.83 8.74
CA ALA A 44 17.99 6.14 9.90
C ALA A 44 19.08 5.14 9.48
N MET A 45 18.89 4.42 8.37
CA MET A 45 19.90 3.53 7.80
C MET A 45 21.16 4.30 7.35
N VAL A 46 20.98 5.44 6.66
CA VAL A 46 22.09 6.29 6.21
C VAL A 46 22.83 6.89 7.40
N GLU A 47 22.12 7.33 8.44
CA GLU A 47 22.69 7.85 9.68
C GLU A 47 23.50 6.78 10.41
N ILE A 48 23.03 5.53 10.49
CA ILE A 48 23.81 4.40 11.03
C ILE A 48 25.11 4.19 10.22
N SER A 49 25.04 4.33 8.89
CA SER A 49 26.21 4.17 8.02
C SER A 49 27.24 5.30 8.16
N HIS A 50 26.80 6.53 8.45
CA HIS A 50 27.67 7.71 8.54
C HIS A 50 28.16 8.03 9.96
N LEU A 51 27.27 7.96 10.95
CA LEU A 51 27.52 8.33 12.35
C LEU A 51 27.88 7.12 13.22
N GLY A 52 27.69 5.91 12.70
CA GLY A 52 27.90 4.67 13.42
C GLY A 52 26.63 4.13 14.08
N TYR A 53 26.74 2.92 14.62
CA TYR A 53 25.61 2.22 15.22
C TYR A 53 25.21 2.82 16.57
N THR A 54 23.94 3.19 16.70
CA THR A 54 23.29 3.42 17.99
C THR A 54 22.01 2.60 18.08
N THR A 55 21.69 2.13 19.29
CA THR A 55 20.50 1.31 19.53
C THR A 55 19.21 2.05 19.14
N GLU A 56 19.14 3.36 19.41
CA GLU A 56 17.99 4.21 19.12
C GLU A 56 17.76 4.37 17.60
N LEU A 57 18.82 4.59 16.82
CA LEU A 57 18.75 4.69 15.36
C LEU A 57 18.33 3.36 14.74
N PHE A 58 18.87 2.25 15.26
CA PHE A 58 18.55 0.92 14.77
C PHE A 58 17.09 0.53 15.07
N GLU A 59 16.60 0.81 16.27
CA GLU A 59 15.20 0.61 16.64
C GLU A 59 14.27 1.46 15.76
N THR A 60 14.64 2.72 15.52
CA THR A 60 13.91 3.64 14.65
C THR A 60 13.84 3.12 13.22
N MET A 61 14.97 2.67 12.66
CA MET A 61 15.07 2.09 11.33
C MET A 61 14.14 0.88 11.18
N ILE A 62 14.27 -0.11 12.07
CA ILE A 62 13.49 -1.36 12.03
C ILE A 62 11.99 -1.06 12.21
N THR A 63 11.63 -0.20 13.16
CA THR A 63 10.22 0.13 13.44
C THR A 63 9.55 0.74 12.23
N TYR A 64 10.17 1.75 11.61
CA TYR A 64 9.60 2.40 10.43
C TYR A 64 9.65 1.52 9.19
N PHE A 65 10.69 0.72 9.02
CA PHE A 65 10.80 -0.24 7.92
C PHE A 65 9.70 -1.29 7.98
N LEU A 66 9.51 -1.93 9.14
CA LEU A 66 8.45 -2.92 9.34
C LEU A 66 7.06 -2.30 9.16
N ARG A 67 6.84 -1.09 9.70
CA ARG A 67 5.56 -0.40 9.53
C ARG A 67 5.25 -0.11 8.06
N ALA A 68 6.25 0.35 7.29
CA ALA A 68 6.09 0.60 5.87
C ALA A 68 5.84 -0.70 5.09
N SER A 69 6.62 -1.76 5.32
CA SER A 69 6.50 -3.02 4.60
C SER A 69 5.16 -3.72 4.87
N PHE A 70 4.69 -3.74 6.13
CA PHE A 70 3.37 -4.29 6.46
C PHE A 70 2.22 -3.50 5.82
N ILE A 71 2.30 -2.17 5.76
CA ILE A 71 1.27 -1.35 5.09
C ILE A 71 1.26 -1.65 3.58
N VAL A 72 2.42 -1.69 2.93
CA VAL A 72 2.51 -2.02 1.50
C VAL A 72 1.98 -3.43 1.23
N GLY A 73 2.37 -4.42 2.04
CA GLY A 73 1.87 -5.79 1.93
C GLY A 73 0.35 -5.88 2.09
N ALA A 74 -0.21 -5.21 3.11
CA ALA A 74 -1.65 -5.16 3.35
C ALA A 74 -2.43 -4.41 2.26
N LEU A 75 -1.82 -3.42 1.61
CA LEU A 75 -2.39 -2.74 0.44
C LEU A 75 -2.40 -3.67 -0.78
N SER A 76 -1.27 -4.30 -1.11
CA SER A 76 -1.16 -5.24 -2.23
C SER A 76 -2.18 -6.38 -2.13
N ILE A 77 -2.36 -6.95 -0.94
CA ILE A 77 -3.37 -8.01 -0.72
C ILE A 77 -4.79 -7.43 -0.71
N GLY A 78 -5.02 -6.33 0.02
CA GLY A 78 -6.36 -5.76 0.20
C GLY A 78 -7.00 -5.23 -1.09
N LEU A 79 -6.19 -4.72 -2.03
CA LEU A 79 -6.66 -4.22 -3.32
C LEU A 79 -6.84 -5.33 -4.36
N SER A 80 -6.06 -6.40 -4.28
CA SER A 80 -6.17 -7.53 -5.22
C SER A 80 -7.35 -8.45 -4.90
N LEU A 81 -7.72 -8.61 -3.63
CA LEU A 81 -8.87 -9.42 -3.19
C LEU A 81 -10.20 -9.09 -3.89
N PRO A 82 -10.69 -7.84 -3.89
CA PRO A 82 -11.96 -7.50 -4.52
C PRO A 82 -11.89 -7.56 -6.05
N ALA A 83 -10.71 -7.28 -6.64
CA ALA A 83 -10.49 -7.47 -8.08
C ALA A 83 -10.58 -8.95 -8.49
N LEU A 84 -9.93 -9.86 -7.75
CA LEU A 84 -9.92 -11.30 -8.04
C LEU A 84 -11.29 -11.97 -7.82
N TRP A 85 -12.00 -11.60 -6.75
CA TRP A 85 -13.32 -12.16 -6.46
C TRP A 85 -14.32 -11.82 -7.58
N LEU A 86 -14.34 -10.56 -8.03
CA LEU A 86 -15.36 -10.08 -8.97
C LEU A 86 -15.06 -10.39 -10.44
N TYR A 87 -13.78 -10.56 -10.81
CA TYR A 87 -13.41 -10.90 -12.20
C TYR A 87 -13.58 -12.38 -12.52
N ARG A 88 -13.85 -13.26 -11.53
CA ARG A 88 -14.02 -14.71 -11.72
C ARG A 88 -15.35 -15.12 -12.40
N ARG A 89 -16.28 -14.20 -12.64
CA ARG A 89 -17.68 -14.53 -13.01
C ARG A 89 -18.17 -14.04 -14.38
N LYS A 90 -17.35 -13.41 -15.22
CA LYS A 90 -17.78 -13.06 -16.60
C LYS A 90 -16.69 -13.41 -17.62
N PRO A 91 -16.96 -14.29 -18.60
CA PRO A 91 -16.09 -14.42 -19.75
C PRO A 91 -16.09 -13.07 -20.48
N SER A 92 -14.91 -12.63 -20.87
CA SER A 92 -14.74 -11.45 -21.73
C SER A 92 -15.41 -11.76 -23.07
N VAL A 93 -16.53 -11.10 -23.34
CA VAL A 93 -17.03 -10.82 -24.70
C VAL A 93 -16.99 -9.32 -24.90
#